data_AF-A0AAA9SRQ4-F1
#
_entry.id   AF-A0AAA9SRQ4-F1
#
_cell.length_a   1.000
_cell.length_b   1.000
_cell.length_c   1.000
_cell.angle_alpha   90.00
_cell.angle_beta   90.00
_cell.angle_gamma   90.00
#
_symmetry.space_group_name_H-M   'P 1'
#
loop_
_entity.id
_entity.type
_entity.pdbx_description
1 polymer ?
#
loop_
_entity_poly.entity_id
_entity_poly.type
_entity_poly.pdbx_seq_one_letter_code
_entity_poly.pdbx_strand_id
1 'polypeptide(L)'
;MAEGGAADLDIQRSDIATLLKTSLRKGDTWYLVDSRWFKQWKKYVGFDSWDKYQMGDQNVYPGPIDNSGLLRDGDAQSLKEHLIDELDYILLPTEGWNKLVSWYTLMEGQEPIARKSLLSEAICHAFSLWKDLHDEELKSLPTAAKEQRPANNT
;
A
#
# COMPACT_ATOMS: atom_id res chain seq x y z
N MET A 1 -15.71 -27.15 -6.87
CA MET A 1 -14.39 -26.80 -7.44
C MET A 1 -14.48 -25.35 -7.87
N ALA A 2 -13.89 -24.43 -7.09
CA ALA A 2 -13.86 -23.01 -7.41
C ALA A 2 -12.41 -22.55 -7.27
N GLU A 3 -11.65 -22.67 -8.35
CA GLU A 3 -10.34 -22.03 -8.46
C GLU A 3 -10.58 -20.56 -8.81
N GLY A 4 -11.02 -19.79 -7.83
CA GLY A 4 -10.96 -18.33 -7.85
C GLY A 4 -9.67 -17.88 -7.16
N GLY A 5 -8.52 -18.34 -7.65
CA GLY A 5 -7.23 -17.93 -7.11
C GLY A 5 -6.98 -16.45 -7.40
N ALA A 6 -6.34 -15.75 -6.46
CA ALA A 6 -5.80 -14.42 -6.70
C ALA A 6 -4.96 -14.39 -8.00
N ALA A 7 -4.84 -13.22 -8.63
CA ALA A 7 -4.02 -13.08 -9.83
C ALA A 7 -2.57 -13.53 -9.58
N ASP A 8 -1.85 -13.88 -10.64
CA ASP A 8 -0.43 -14.22 -10.56
C ASP A 8 0.37 -13.12 -9.81
N LEU A 9 1.36 -13.50 -9.01
CA LEU A 9 2.09 -12.57 -8.15
C LEU A 9 2.78 -11.44 -8.94
N ASP A 10 3.26 -11.72 -10.16
CA ASP A 10 3.84 -10.68 -11.02
C ASP A 10 2.77 -9.70 -11.53
N ILE A 11 1.55 -10.19 -11.81
CA ILE A 11 0.40 -9.34 -12.17
C ILE A 11 0.03 -8.46 -10.99
N GLN A 12 -0.09 -9.03 -9.79
CA GLN A 12 -0.41 -8.26 -8.59
C GLN A 12 0.60 -7.14 -8.34
N ARG A 13 1.89 -7.48 -8.41
CA ARG A 13 3.00 -6.54 -8.27
C ARG A 13 2.92 -5.42 -9.30
N SER A 14 2.80 -5.79 -10.59
CA SER A 14 2.72 -4.85 -11.73
C SER A 14 1.55 -3.88 -11.60
N ASP A 15 0.35 -4.41 -11.36
CA ASP A 15 -0.89 -3.64 -11.29
C ASP A 15 -0.81 -2.63 -10.14
N ILE A 16 -0.46 -3.08 -8.93
CA ILE A 16 -0.37 -2.21 -7.77
C ILE A 16 0.77 -1.20 -7.91
N ALA A 17 1.92 -1.57 -8.48
CA ALA A 17 3.02 -0.63 -8.74
C ALA A 17 2.60 0.49 -9.70
N THR A 18 1.75 0.18 -10.68
CA THR A 18 1.19 1.16 -11.61
C THR A 18 0.17 2.06 -10.91
N LEU A 19 -0.71 1.47 -10.10
CA LEU A 19 -1.77 2.18 -9.40
C LEU A 19 -1.24 3.13 -8.31
N LEU A 20 -0.14 2.77 -7.65
CA LEU A 20 0.54 3.66 -6.69
C LEU A 20 1.11 4.94 -7.32
N LYS A 21 1.36 4.92 -8.62
CA LYS A 21 1.83 6.09 -9.41
C LYS A 21 0.68 6.89 -10.03
N THR A 22 -0.57 6.49 -9.80
CA THR A 22 -1.71 7.20 -10.36
C THR A 22 -1.79 8.60 -9.77
N SER A 23 -1.86 9.61 -10.65
CA SER A 23 -2.00 11.00 -10.22
C SER A 23 -3.32 11.22 -9.50
N LEU A 24 -3.25 11.93 -8.38
CA LEU A 24 -4.44 12.36 -7.63
C LEU A 24 -5.28 13.33 -8.47
N ARG A 25 -6.61 13.19 -8.44
CA ARG A 25 -7.54 14.20 -8.96
C ARG A 25 -8.50 14.67 -7.88
N LYS A 26 -9.01 15.89 -8.05
CA LYS A 26 -10.01 16.46 -7.15
C LYS A 26 -11.26 15.59 -7.16
N GLY A 27 -11.72 15.20 -5.97
CA GLY A 27 -12.92 14.38 -5.81
C GLY A 27 -12.70 12.87 -5.91
N ASP A 28 -11.48 12.41 -6.21
CA ASP A 28 -11.13 10.99 -6.19
C ASP A 28 -11.26 10.42 -4.78
N THR A 29 -11.60 9.12 -4.71
CA THR A 29 -11.66 8.37 -3.45
C THR A 29 -10.44 7.46 -3.34
N TRP A 30 -9.77 7.60 -2.20
CA TRP A 30 -8.56 6.87 -1.84
C TRP A 30 -8.83 6.02 -0.62
N TYR A 31 -8.14 4.90 -0.54
CA TYR A 31 -8.32 3.93 0.53
C TYR A 31 -7.01 3.80 1.29
N LEU A 32 -7.11 3.82 2.61
CA LEU A 32 -5.98 3.58 3.49
C LEU A 32 -5.78 2.07 3.64
N VAL A 33 -4.53 1.65 3.54
CA VAL A 33 -4.10 0.29 3.88
C VAL A 33 -3.00 0.39 4.93
N ASP A 34 -3.10 -0.40 6.00
CA ASP A 34 -2.07 -0.45 7.03
C ASP A 34 -0.70 -0.84 6.42
N SER A 35 0.35 -0.09 6.80
CA SER A 35 1.67 -0.27 6.22
C SER A 35 2.29 -1.61 6.59
N ARG A 36 1.90 -2.23 7.72
CA ARG A 36 2.39 -3.55 8.15
C ARG A 36 1.85 -4.62 7.22
N TRP A 37 0.55 -4.62 6.96
CA TRP A 37 -0.06 -5.52 5.99
C TRP A 37 0.56 -5.33 4.61
N PHE A 38 0.72 -4.07 4.17
CA PHE A 38 1.28 -3.78 2.85
C PHE A 38 2.76 -4.19 2.73
N LYS A 39 3.58 -3.97 3.78
CA LYS A 39 4.98 -4.45 3.81
C LYS A 39 5.06 -5.97 3.72
N GLN A 40 4.13 -6.68 4.35
CA GLN A 40 4.05 -8.14 4.29
C GLN A 40 3.67 -8.59 2.87
N TRP A 41 2.66 -7.97 2.27
CA TRP A 41 2.27 -8.19 0.87
C TRP A 41 3.44 -7.94 -0.10
N LYS A 42 4.22 -6.87 0.10
CA LYS A 42 5.40 -6.59 -0.72
C LYS A 42 6.44 -7.71 -0.71
N LYS A 43 6.67 -8.35 0.43
CA LYS A 43 7.55 -9.53 0.52
C LYS A 43 6.95 -10.71 -0.25
N TYR A 44 5.65 -10.97 -0.05
CA TYR A 44 4.94 -12.07 -0.69
C TYR A 44 4.96 -12.00 -2.22
N VAL A 45 4.78 -10.80 -2.80
CA VAL A 45 4.79 -10.62 -4.26
C VAL A 45 6.17 -10.27 -4.82
N GLY A 46 7.21 -10.18 -4.00
CA GLY A 46 8.54 -9.74 -4.43
C GLY A 46 8.55 -8.32 -5.02
N PHE A 47 7.78 -7.41 -4.41
CA PHE A 47 7.57 -6.04 -4.89
C PHE A 47 8.87 -5.25 -4.99
N ASP A 48 9.64 -5.24 -3.90
CA ASP A 48 10.99 -4.68 -3.88
C ASP A 48 11.92 -5.77 -4.40
N SER A 49 12.36 -5.64 -5.65
CA SER A 49 12.98 -6.68 -6.50
C SER A 49 14.30 -7.31 -5.97
N TRP A 50 14.73 -6.97 -4.76
CA TRP A 50 15.97 -7.43 -4.15
C TRP A 50 15.82 -8.69 -3.27
N ASP A 51 14.62 -9.00 -2.76
CA ASP A 51 14.35 -10.21 -1.97
C ASP A 51 13.20 -11.04 -2.57
N LYS A 52 13.51 -11.76 -3.65
CA LYS A 52 12.58 -12.73 -4.27
C LYS A 52 12.61 -14.11 -3.61
N TYR A 53 13.46 -14.34 -2.59
CA TYR A 53 13.59 -15.66 -1.96
C TYR A 53 12.31 -16.08 -1.23
N GLN A 54 11.58 -15.12 -0.68
CA GLN A 54 10.33 -15.33 0.04
C GLN A 54 9.09 -15.14 -0.85
N MET A 55 9.26 -14.86 -2.15
CA MET A 55 8.14 -14.64 -3.06
C MET A 55 7.27 -15.90 -3.14
N GLY A 56 5.98 -15.75 -2.88
CA GLY A 56 5.00 -16.85 -2.85
C GLY A 56 5.07 -17.76 -1.62
N ASP A 57 6.01 -17.54 -0.68
CA ASP A 57 6.09 -18.33 0.54
C ASP A 57 4.87 -18.05 1.44
N GLN A 58 4.25 -19.12 1.94
CA GLN A 58 3.12 -19.06 2.86
C GLN A 58 3.50 -18.39 4.19
N ASN A 59 4.77 -18.47 4.61
CA ASN A 59 5.25 -17.79 5.81
C ASN A 59 5.14 -16.27 5.72
N VAL A 60 5.11 -15.74 4.50
CA VAL A 60 4.98 -14.30 4.26
C VAL A 60 3.65 -13.92 3.62
N TYR A 61 2.71 -14.87 3.50
CA TYR A 61 1.36 -14.59 3.01
C TYR A 61 0.69 -13.55 3.91
N PRO A 62 0.21 -12.42 3.38
CA PRO A 62 -0.27 -11.31 4.20
C PRO A 62 -1.64 -11.57 4.85
N GLY A 63 -2.39 -12.57 4.37
CA GLY A 63 -3.76 -12.81 4.84
C GLY A 63 -4.74 -11.70 4.43
N PRO A 64 -5.96 -11.69 5.00
CA PRO A 64 -6.93 -10.63 4.79
C PRO A 64 -6.37 -9.25 5.14
N ILE A 65 -6.80 -8.23 4.40
CA ILE A 65 -6.40 -6.85 4.65
C ILE A 65 -6.84 -6.48 6.07
N ASP A 66 -5.88 -6.11 6.91
CA ASP A 66 -6.10 -5.74 8.29
C ASP A 66 -5.69 -4.28 8.52
N ASN A 67 -6.68 -3.42 8.76
CA ASN A 67 -6.50 -2.00 9.09
C ASN A 67 -6.67 -1.70 10.58
N SER A 68 -6.76 -2.71 11.44
CA SER A 68 -6.95 -2.54 12.90
C SER A 68 -5.85 -1.67 13.53
N GLY A 69 -4.64 -1.71 12.99
CA GLY A 69 -3.52 -0.87 13.41
C GLY A 69 -3.79 0.64 13.28
N LEU A 70 -4.66 1.03 12.34
CA LEU A 70 -5.03 2.42 12.04
C LEU A 70 -6.25 2.91 12.83
N LEU A 71 -7.05 2.01 13.39
CA LEU A 71 -8.35 2.28 13.99
C LEU A 71 -8.24 2.46 15.52
N ARG A 72 -9.08 3.32 16.09
CA ARG A 72 -9.18 3.47 17.55
C ARG A 72 -9.79 2.21 18.17
N ASP A 73 -9.37 1.89 19.38
CA ASP A 73 -9.90 0.73 20.10
C ASP A 73 -11.42 0.86 20.29
N GLY A 74 -12.18 -0.16 19.86
CA GLY A 74 -13.63 -0.21 19.99
C GLY A 74 -14.42 0.57 18.94
N ASP A 75 -13.78 1.16 17.93
CA ASP A 75 -14.45 1.87 16.83
C ASP A 75 -13.86 1.43 15.48
N ALA A 76 -14.69 0.79 14.64
CA ALA A 76 -14.28 0.23 13.35
C ALA A 76 -14.07 1.28 12.25
N GLN A 77 -14.33 2.56 12.51
CA GLN A 77 -14.30 3.63 11.50
C GLN A 77 -13.50 4.87 11.93
N SER A 78 -13.24 5.04 13.22
CA SER A 78 -12.45 6.15 13.73
C SER A 78 -10.95 5.87 13.62
N LEU A 79 -10.23 6.71 12.87
CA LEU A 79 -8.77 6.65 12.77
C LEU A 79 -8.09 7.14 14.05
N LYS A 80 -6.93 6.54 14.36
CA LYS A 80 -5.98 7.09 15.32
C LYS A 80 -5.47 8.46 14.86
N GLU A 81 -5.05 9.27 15.82
CA GLU A 81 -4.44 10.57 15.56
C GLU A 81 -2.97 10.41 15.16
N HIS A 82 -2.42 11.42 14.47
CA HIS A 82 -1.00 11.49 14.09
C HIS A 82 -0.50 10.35 13.18
N LEU A 83 -1.39 9.72 12.40
CA LEU A 83 -0.98 8.77 11.36
C LEU A 83 -0.22 9.48 10.24
N ILE A 84 0.93 8.93 9.86
CA ILE A 84 1.82 9.50 8.85
C ILE A 84 1.75 8.64 7.57
N ASP A 85 1.56 9.31 6.42
CA ASP A 85 1.57 8.67 5.10
C ASP A 85 2.92 7.99 4.84
N GLU A 86 2.89 6.85 4.16
CA GLU A 86 4.01 5.94 3.88
C GLU A 86 4.71 5.30 5.11
N LEU A 87 4.48 5.82 6.32
CA LEU A 87 4.97 5.24 7.57
C LEU A 87 3.96 4.27 8.18
N ASP A 88 2.75 4.76 8.45
CA ASP A 88 1.69 4.04 9.14
C ASP A 88 0.68 3.43 8.16
N TYR A 89 0.39 4.13 7.07
CA TYR A 89 -0.50 3.66 6.01
C TYR A 89 0.05 3.96 4.63
N ILE A 90 -0.53 3.34 3.62
CA ILE A 90 -0.38 3.72 2.22
C ILE A 90 -1.73 4.09 1.64
N LEU A 91 -1.73 4.92 0.59
CA LEU A 91 -2.92 5.31 -0.15
C LEU A 91 -3.01 4.55 -1.47
N LEU A 92 -4.17 3.95 -1.72
CA LEU A 92 -4.50 3.35 -3.01
C LEU A 92 -5.70 4.04 -3.67
N PRO A 93 -5.69 4.18 -5.00
CA PRO A 93 -6.88 4.55 -5.73
C PRO A 93 -7.93 3.44 -5.61
N THR A 94 -9.18 3.77 -5.92
CA THR A 94 -10.31 2.83 -5.86
C THR A 94 -10.04 1.51 -6.57
N GLU A 95 -9.41 1.55 -7.74
CA GLU A 95 -9.06 0.34 -8.49
C GLU A 95 -8.05 -0.56 -7.74
N GLY A 96 -7.03 0.04 -7.13
CA GLY A 96 -6.02 -0.71 -6.37
C GLY A 96 -6.61 -1.36 -5.13
N TRP A 97 -7.47 -0.64 -4.41
CA TRP A 97 -8.22 -1.19 -3.28
C TRP A 97 -9.08 -2.39 -3.69
N ASN A 98 -9.87 -2.24 -4.74
CA ASN A 98 -10.77 -3.30 -5.21
C ASN A 98 -10.02 -4.56 -5.62
N LYS A 99 -8.85 -4.41 -6.27
CA LYS A 99 -7.97 -5.53 -6.61
C LYS A 99 -7.46 -6.26 -5.37
N LEU A 100 -6.92 -5.53 -4.39
CA LEU A 100 -6.42 -6.14 -3.16
C LEU A 100 -7.54 -6.88 -2.39
N VAL A 101 -8.72 -6.27 -2.25
CA VAL A 101 -9.87 -6.92 -1.60
C VAL A 101 -10.31 -8.16 -2.37
N SER A 102 -10.29 -8.13 -3.71
CA SER A 102 -10.62 -9.29 -4.53
C SER A 102 -9.61 -10.44 -4.38
N TRP A 103 -8.34 -10.14 -4.09
CA TRP A 103 -7.28 -11.14 -3.96
C TRP A 103 -7.13 -11.70 -2.55
N TYR A 104 -7.34 -10.86 -1.53
CA TYR A 104 -7.01 -11.19 -0.15
C TYR A 104 -8.20 -11.13 0.80
N THR A 105 -9.34 -10.57 0.37
CA THR A 105 -10.48 -10.18 1.21
C THR A 105 -10.13 -9.08 2.22
N LEU A 106 -11.16 -8.49 2.81
CA LEU A 106 -11.03 -7.60 3.96
C LEU A 106 -11.20 -8.42 5.25
N MET A 107 -10.49 -8.07 6.32
CA MET A 107 -10.68 -8.71 7.62
C MET A 107 -12.14 -8.62 8.07
N GLU A 108 -12.67 -9.72 8.59
CA GLU A 108 -14.06 -9.81 9.03
C GLU A 108 -14.37 -8.73 10.08
N GLY A 109 -15.50 -8.04 9.89
CA GLY A 109 -15.93 -6.95 10.77
C GLY A 109 -15.28 -5.58 10.51
N GLN A 110 -14.32 -5.48 9.58
CA GLN A 110 -13.79 -4.19 9.14
C GLN A 110 -14.53 -3.65 7.91
N GLU A 111 -14.54 -2.32 7.77
CA GLU A 111 -15.04 -1.62 6.60
C GLU A 111 -13.90 -0.88 5.86
N PRO A 112 -14.01 -0.65 4.54
CA PRO A 112 -13.03 0.13 3.79
C PRO A 112 -12.84 1.54 4.37
N ILE A 113 -11.60 1.94 4.62
CA ILE A 113 -11.27 3.28 5.11
C ILE A 113 -11.12 4.24 3.91
N ALA A 114 -12.26 4.74 3.42
CA ALA A 114 -12.31 5.65 2.29
C ALA A 114 -12.10 7.12 2.71
N ARG A 115 -11.30 7.85 1.92
CA ARG A 115 -11.05 9.29 2.05
C ARG A 115 -11.21 9.96 0.69
N LYS A 116 -12.07 10.97 0.64
CA LYS A 116 -12.26 11.79 -0.56
C LYS A 116 -11.19 12.86 -0.61
N SER A 117 -10.51 13.01 -1.75
CA SER A 117 -9.59 14.13 -1.96
C SER A 117 -10.38 15.43 -1.99
N LEU A 118 -10.17 16.26 -0.96
CA LEU A 118 -10.72 17.61 -0.86
C LEU A 118 -9.78 18.66 -1.47
N LEU A 119 -8.61 18.22 -1.95
CA LEU A 119 -7.59 19.10 -2.50
C LEU A 119 -8.03 19.68 -3.85
N SER A 120 -7.59 20.91 -4.13
CA SER A 120 -7.82 21.52 -5.43
C SER A 120 -7.02 20.78 -6.51
N GLU A 121 -7.45 20.91 -7.76
CA GLU A 121 -6.76 20.26 -8.89
C GLU A 121 -5.29 20.68 -8.99
N ALA A 122 -4.99 21.96 -8.70
CA ALA A 122 -3.62 22.46 -8.64
C ALA A 122 -2.78 21.77 -7.55
N ILE A 123 -3.35 21.52 -6.37
CA ILE A 123 -2.65 20.83 -5.28
C ILE A 123 -2.48 19.34 -5.61
N CYS A 124 -3.50 18.69 -6.17
CA CYS A 124 -3.39 17.30 -6.60
C CYS A 124 -2.33 17.11 -7.69
N HIS A 125 -2.24 18.05 -8.64
CA HIS A 125 -1.19 18.05 -9.67
C HIS A 125 0.18 18.28 -9.05
N ALA A 126 0.32 19.26 -8.15
CA ALA A 126 1.58 19.52 -7.44
C ALA A 126 2.04 18.32 -6.60
N PHE A 127 1.12 17.65 -5.90
CA PHE A 127 1.45 16.43 -5.13
C PHE A 127 1.88 15.29 -6.05
N SER A 128 1.19 15.10 -7.18
CA SER A 128 1.56 14.07 -8.16
C SER A 128 2.97 14.32 -8.71
N LEU A 129 3.27 15.57 -9.09
CA LEU A 129 4.61 15.96 -9.52
C LEU A 129 5.66 15.82 -8.42
N TRP A 130 5.32 16.18 -7.18
CA TRP A 130 6.23 16.01 -6.04
C TRP A 130 6.56 14.53 -5.81
N LYS A 131 5.55 13.66 -5.89
CA LYS A 131 5.73 12.21 -5.74
C LYS A 131 6.60 11.64 -6.85
N ASP A 132 6.38 12.05 -8.10
CA ASP A 132 7.20 11.62 -9.24
C ASP A 132 8.66 12.09 -9.11
N LEU A 133 8.88 13.35 -8.73
CA LEU A 133 10.22 13.89 -8.48
C LEU A 133 10.93 13.14 -7.34
N HIS A 134 10.22 12.87 -6.24
CA HIS A 134 10.76 12.14 -5.11
C HIS A 134 11.14 10.69 -5.46
N ASP A 135 10.32 9.99 -6.25
CA ASP A 135 10.59 8.62 -6.71
C ASP A 135 11.82 8.57 -7.65
N GLU A 136 11.95 9.53 -8.56
CA GLU A 136 13.12 9.65 -9.45
C GLU A 136 14.42 9.97 -8.68
N GLU A 137 14.36 10.88 -7.71
CA GLU A 137 15.49 11.18 -6.82
C GLU A 137 15.94 9.91 -6.09
N LEU A 138 15.00 9.13 -5.55
CA LEU A 138 15.26 7.88 -4.84
C LEU A 138 15.86 6.82 -5.77
N LYS A 139 15.44 6.74 -7.04
CA LYS A 139 16.06 5.84 -8.04
C LYS A 139 17.50 6.22 -8.34
N SER A 140 17.82 7.52 -8.42
CA SER A 140 19.16 8.02 -8.73
C SER A 140 20.20 7.74 -7.63
N LEU A 141 19.76 7.47 -6.40
CA LEU A 141 20.66 7.16 -5.29
C LEU A 141 21.45 5.86 -5.54
N PRO A 142 22.77 5.84 -5.25
CA PRO A 142 23.61 4.65 -5.40
C PRO A 142 23.13 3.54 -4.45
N THR A 143 23.25 2.28 -4.87
CA THR A 143 22.75 1.09 -4.14
C THR A 143 23.23 1.03 -2.68
N ALA A 144 24.47 1.46 -2.41
CA ALA A 144 25.04 1.52 -1.07
C ALA A 144 24.35 2.54 -0.13
N ALA A 145 23.67 3.55 -0.66
CA ALA A 145 22.90 4.52 0.13
C ALA A 145 21.48 3.99 0.45
N LYS A 146 20.94 3.07 -0.36
CA LYS A 146 19.65 2.42 -0.12
C LYS A 146 19.73 1.32 0.96
N GLU A 147 20.93 0.80 1.19
CA GLU A 147 21.21 -0.30 2.14
C GLU A 147 21.44 0.17 3.59
N GLN A 148 21.58 1.49 3.81
CA GLN A 148 21.75 2.08 5.15
C GLN A 148 20.39 2.40 5.81
N ARG A 149 19.54 1.39 6.04
CA ARG A 149 18.56 1.48 7.13
C ARG A 149 19.16 0.74 8.34
N PRO A 150 19.38 1.40 9.49
CA PRO A 150 19.85 0.68 10.66
C PRO A 150 18.80 -0.35 11.06
N ALA A 151 19.25 -1.60 11.20
CA ALA A 151 18.55 -2.58 12.01
C ALA A 151 18.47 -2.00 13.43
N ASN A 152 17.33 -1.40 13.76
CA ASN A 152 17.06 -1.02 15.15
C ASN A 152 16.78 -2.31 15.92
N ASN A 153 17.86 -2.78 16.53
CA ASN A 153 17.93 -3.77 17.57
C ASN A 153 17.11 -3.30 18.79
N THR A 154 16.08 -4.05 19.14
CA THR A 154 15.71 -4.39 20.54
C THR A 154 14.85 -5.64 20.49
#